data_AF-A0A951QAT8-F1
#
_entry.id   AF-A0A951QAT8-F1
#
_cell.length_a   1.000
_cell.length_b   1.000
_cell.length_c   1.000
_cell.angle_alpha   90.00
_cell.angle_beta   90.00
_cell.angle_gamma   90.00
#
_symmetry.space_group_name_H-M   'P 1'
#
loop_
_entity.id
_entity.type
_entity.pdbx_description
1 polymer ?
#
loop_
_entity_poly.entity_id
_entity_poly.type
_entity_poly.pdbx_seq_one_letter_code
_entity_poly.pdbx_strand_id
1 'polypeptide(L)'
;MSNGFYAARLNLPFPRKSNGSRSRLIESPELPLNRIHQSDHSEKLKLYRQKWLSARAAYPSKGRTFMRNNFRRLHSWLNRYDKMWLEANLPVSASYKSFPKRIGKAIVDWSACDVQLSNQIPSIIERIKSKPGYPKKISLSEITRELGSNSSLRQRLSKLPLTSTEISRGLESREDFTIRKIRWVFDCYRVQNAIPARWQFIKEARIQSYDLKLAKVQKVLDKAIELLRIQNQTTTALTEVEEYTE
;
A
#
# COMPACT_ATOMS: atom_id res chain seq x y z
N MET A 1 -27.73 11.97 -14.15
CA MET A 1 -28.27 12.39 -15.46
C MET A 1 -27.10 12.69 -16.38
N SER A 2 -26.88 12.12 -17.56
CA SER A 2 -27.41 10.94 -18.24
C SER A 2 -26.32 10.54 -19.24
N ASN A 3 -25.91 9.27 -19.26
CA ASN A 3 -24.94 8.64 -20.16
C ASN A 3 -25.43 8.58 -21.63
N GLY A 4 -26.24 9.55 -22.09
CA GLY A 4 -26.85 9.56 -23.42
C GLY A 4 -25.95 10.14 -24.53
N PHE A 5 -25.04 11.06 -24.20
CA PHE A 5 -24.28 11.80 -25.21
C PHE A 5 -23.11 11.01 -25.83
N TYR A 6 -22.67 9.91 -25.20
CA TYR A 6 -21.57 9.09 -25.72
C TYR A 6 -22.05 8.09 -26.79
N ALA A 7 -23.31 7.63 -26.73
CA ALA A 7 -23.85 6.62 -27.63
C ALA A 7 -24.18 7.16 -29.04
N ALA A 8 -24.68 8.41 -29.12
CA ALA A 8 -25.00 9.06 -30.40
C ALA A 8 -23.77 9.30 -31.28
N ARG A 9 -22.57 9.42 -30.69
CA ARG A 9 -21.32 9.61 -31.42
C ARG A 9 -20.79 8.34 -32.09
N LEU A 10 -21.28 7.17 -31.66
CA LEU A 10 -20.77 5.86 -32.06
C LEU A 10 -21.73 5.09 -32.98
N ASN A 11 -22.81 5.72 -33.49
CA ASN A 11 -23.86 5.07 -34.29
C ASN A 11 -24.43 3.79 -33.64
N LEU A 12 -24.48 3.75 -32.31
CA LEU A 12 -25.08 2.63 -31.57
C LEU A 12 -26.56 2.94 -31.31
N PRO A 13 -27.48 1.99 -31.58
CA PRO A 13 -28.90 2.19 -31.29
C PRO A 13 -29.10 2.37 -29.78
N PHE A 14 -29.81 3.44 -29.40
CA PHE A 14 -30.16 3.78 -28.03
C PHE A 14 -31.68 3.98 -27.94
N PRO A 15 -32.38 3.53 -26.87
CA PRO A 15 -31.89 2.80 -25.71
C PRO A 15 -31.62 1.30 -25.98
N ARG A 16 -30.69 0.68 -25.22
CA ARG A 16 -30.45 -0.78 -25.29
C ARG A 16 -31.74 -1.51 -24.93
N LYS A 17 -32.23 -2.36 -25.85
CA LYS A 17 -33.34 -3.29 -25.59
C LYS A 17 -32.99 -4.15 -24.36
N SER A 18 -33.67 -3.93 -23.22
CA SER A 18 -33.82 -5.00 -22.24
C SER A 18 -34.91 -5.92 -22.79
N ASN A 19 -34.72 -7.23 -22.66
CA ASN A 19 -35.76 -8.22 -23.01
C ASN A 19 -37.06 -7.86 -22.27
N GLY A 20 -38.10 -7.48 -23.02
CA GLY A 20 -39.46 -7.38 -22.48
C GLY A 20 -40.20 -6.05 -22.55
N SER A 21 -39.82 -5.06 -23.37
CA SER A 21 -40.69 -3.87 -23.54
C SER A 21 -40.68 -3.30 -24.96
N ARG A 22 -41.85 -3.39 -25.64
CA ARG A 22 -42.16 -2.71 -26.90
C ARG A 22 -42.22 -1.20 -26.65
N SER A 23 -41.12 -0.48 -26.87
CA SER A 23 -41.14 0.98 -26.95
C SER A 23 -41.13 1.43 -28.41
N ARG A 24 -42.09 2.29 -28.74
CA ARG A 24 -42.42 2.83 -30.06
C ARG A 24 -41.21 3.60 -30.62
N LEU A 25 -40.82 3.34 -31.87
CA LEU A 25 -39.81 4.13 -32.59
C LEU A 25 -40.29 5.58 -32.64
N ILE A 26 -39.66 6.47 -31.89
CA ILE A 26 -39.83 7.92 -32.05
C ILE A 26 -38.76 8.32 -33.06
N GLU A 27 -39.19 8.84 -34.21
CA GLU A 27 -38.29 9.50 -35.16
C GLU A 27 -37.46 10.52 -34.41
N SER A 28 -36.13 10.37 -34.48
CA SER A 28 -35.23 11.30 -33.83
C SER A 28 -35.39 12.67 -34.50
N PRO A 29 -35.71 13.74 -33.75
CA PRO A 29 -35.83 15.06 -34.35
C PRO A 29 -34.49 15.42 -34.99
N GLU A 30 -34.53 15.81 -36.27
CA GLU A 30 -33.35 16.26 -36.99
C GLU A 30 -32.72 17.42 -36.23
N LEU A 31 -31.58 17.16 -35.59
CA LEU A 31 -30.80 18.21 -34.97
C LEU A 31 -30.23 19.08 -36.10
N PRO A 32 -30.43 20.41 -36.08
CA PRO A 32 -29.83 21.28 -37.07
C PRO A 32 -28.32 21.07 -37.00
N LEU A 33 -27.72 20.65 -38.12
CA LEU A 33 -26.27 20.60 -38.27
C LEU A 33 -25.75 22.00 -37.98
N ASN A 34 -25.20 22.17 -36.77
CA ASN A 34 -24.59 23.40 -36.33
C ASN A 34 -23.32 23.57 -37.18
N ARG A 35 -23.51 24.15 -38.37
CA ARG A 35 -22.49 24.45 -39.35
C ARG A 35 -21.66 25.58 -38.72
N ILE A 36 -20.69 25.21 -37.88
CA ILE A 36 -19.71 26.16 -37.34
C ILE A 36 -19.07 26.81 -38.55
N HIS A 37 -19.42 28.07 -38.77
CA HIS A 37 -18.92 28.91 -39.83
C HIS A 37 -17.39 28.89 -39.74
N GLN A 38 -16.69 28.52 -40.83
CA GLN A 38 -15.21 28.47 -40.84
C GLN A 38 -14.57 29.80 -40.38
N SER A 39 -15.32 30.91 -40.48
CA SER A 39 -14.94 32.24 -39.96
C SER A 39 -14.80 32.28 -38.44
N ASP A 40 -15.69 31.64 -37.67
CA ASP A 40 -15.66 31.62 -36.19
C ASP A 40 -14.46 30.79 -35.67
N HIS A 41 -14.09 29.75 -36.41
CA HIS A 41 -12.89 28.97 -36.11
C HIS A 41 -11.60 29.80 -36.28
N SER A 42 -11.53 30.63 -37.32
CA SER A 42 -10.37 31.49 -37.62
C SER A 42 -10.19 32.60 -36.57
N GLU A 43 -11.28 33.23 -36.13
CA GLU A 43 -11.24 34.27 -35.08
C GLU A 43 -10.82 33.69 -33.73
N LYS A 44 -11.36 32.52 -33.38
CA LYS A 44 -10.98 31.81 -32.15
C LYS A 44 -9.53 31.36 -32.15
N LEU A 45 -9.01 30.92 -33.31
CA LEU A 45 -7.59 30.62 -33.49
C LEU A 45 -6.74 31.86 -33.23
N LYS A 46 -7.05 33.00 -33.85
CA LYS A 46 -6.33 34.27 -33.64
C LYS A 46 -6.33 34.68 -32.16
N LEU A 47 -7.48 34.60 -31.50
CA LEU A 47 -7.61 34.92 -30.08
C LEU A 47 -6.74 34.02 -29.19
N TYR A 48 -6.73 32.72 -29.43
CA TYR A 48 -5.96 31.77 -28.64
C TYR A 48 -4.45 31.90 -28.90
N ARG A 49 -4.06 32.17 -30.15
CA ARG A 49 -2.67 32.52 -30.50
C ARG A 49 -2.22 33.78 -29.76
N GLN A 50 -3.03 34.83 -29.77
CA GLN A 50 -2.72 36.09 -29.08
C GLN A 50 -2.60 35.90 -27.57
N LYS A 51 -3.52 35.14 -26.94
CA LYS A 51 -3.43 34.80 -25.51
C LYS A 51 -2.16 34.01 -25.20
N TRP A 52 -1.76 33.09 -26.07
CA TRP A 52 -0.54 32.31 -25.89
C TRP A 52 0.72 33.18 -25.98
N LEU A 53 0.78 34.07 -26.98
CA LEU A 53 1.88 35.03 -27.12
C LEU A 53 1.95 36.01 -25.94
N SER A 54 0.80 36.49 -25.46
CA SER A 54 0.72 37.39 -24.30
C SER A 54 1.22 36.69 -23.03
N ALA A 55 0.83 35.43 -22.81
CA ALA A 55 1.35 34.62 -21.72
C ALA A 55 2.86 34.42 -21.83
N ARG A 56 3.39 34.22 -23.05
CA ARG A 56 4.83 34.06 -23.27
C ARG A 56 5.61 35.37 -23.01
N ALA A 57 5.03 36.51 -23.37
CA ALA A 57 5.61 37.83 -23.11
C ALA A 57 5.58 38.20 -21.62
N ALA A 58 4.54 37.80 -20.89
CA ALA A 58 4.44 38.00 -19.44
C ALA A 58 5.40 37.11 -18.64
N TYR A 59 5.76 35.93 -19.17
CA TYR A 59 6.62 34.95 -18.49
C TYR A 59 7.82 34.52 -19.35
N PRO A 60 8.71 35.46 -19.76
CA PRO A 60 9.78 35.18 -20.72
C PRO A 60 10.84 34.20 -20.18
N SER A 61 10.99 34.11 -18.86
CA SER A 61 11.95 33.23 -18.18
C SER A 61 11.41 31.84 -17.83
N LYS A 62 10.12 31.57 -18.05
CA LYS A 62 9.47 30.32 -17.63
C LYS A 62 9.41 29.30 -18.77
N GLY A 63 9.72 28.04 -18.43
CA GLY A 63 9.79 26.95 -19.41
C GLY A 63 8.46 26.27 -19.76
N ARG A 64 8.53 25.32 -20.69
CA ARG A 64 7.38 24.57 -21.24
C ARG A 64 6.46 23.96 -20.17
N THR A 65 7.01 23.40 -19.10
CA THR A 65 6.24 22.77 -18.01
C THR A 65 5.37 23.78 -17.26
N PHE A 66 5.93 24.96 -16.96
CA PHE A 66 5.18 26.04 -16.32
C PHE A 66 4.03 26.51 -17.23
N MET A 67 4.31 26.72 -18.52
CA MET A 67 3.31 27.16 -19.49
C MET A 67 2.17 26.13 -19.66
N ARG A 68 2.50 24.83 -19.75
CA ARG A 68 1.50 23.76 -19.87
C ARG A 68 0.60 23.65 -18.65
N ASN A 69 1.15 23.83 -17.44
CA ASN A 69 0.41 23.69 -16.20
C ASN A 69 -0.50 24.90 -15.93
N ASN A 70 0.03 26.11 -16.07
CA ASN A 70 -0.71 27.34 -15.76
C ASN A 70 -1.70 27.74 -16.86
N PHE A 71 -1.39 27.43 -18.13
CA PHE A 71 -2.26 27.72 -19.26
C PHE A 71 -2.84 26.44 -19.88
N ARG A 72 -3.22 25.46 -19.04
CA ARG A 72 -3.63 24.11 -19.47
C ARG A 72 -4.76 24.13 -20.49
N ARG A 73 -5.82 24.91 -20.25
CA ARG A 73 -6.97 25.00 -21.16
C ARG A 73 -6.58 25.58 -22.52
N LEU A 74 -5.72 26.60 -22.52
CA LEU A 74 -5.20 27.27 -23.72
C LEU A 74 -4.29 26.32 -24.53
N HIS A 75 -3.34 25.67 -23.84
CA HIS A 75 -2.43 24.68 -24.42
C HIS A 75 -3.19 23.49 -25.00
N SER A 76 -4.14 22.90 -24.27
CA SER A 76 -4.93 21.75 -24.73
C SER A 76 -5.77 22.07 -25.96
N TRP A 77 -6.29 23.29 -26.06
CA TRP A 77 -7.08 23.73 -27.20
C TRP A 77 -6.19 23.95 -28.44
N LEU A 78 -5.08 24.69 -28.31
CA LEU A 78 -4.12 24.89 -29.42
C LEU A 78 -3.49 23.58 -29.89
N ASN A 79 -3.18 22.65 -28.97
CA ASN A 79 -2.65 21.34 -29.34
C ASN A 79 -3.65 20.49 -30.15
N ARG A 80 -4.96 20.74 -30.01
CA ARG A 80 -6.01 20.00 -30.72
C ARG A 80 -6.31 20.59 -32.11
N TYR A 81 -6.25 21.91 -32.23
CA TYR A 81 -6.71 22.63 -33.43
C TYR A 81 -5.60 23.33 -34.22
N ASP A 82 -4.40 23.49 -33.64
CA ASP A 82 -3.30 24.25 -34.23
C ASP A 82 -1.92 23.81 -33.69
N LYS A 83 -1.69 22.50 -33.77
CA LYS A 83 -0.53 21.85 -33.16
C LYS A 83 0.81 22.36 -33.72
N MET A 84 0.91 22.50 -35.03
CA MET A 84 2.13 22.96 -35.72
C MET A 84 2.51 24.38 -35.27
N TRP A 85 1.54 25.30 -35.21
CA TRP A 85 1.79 26.65 -34.74
C TRP A 85 2.19 26.65 -33.26
N LEU A 86 1.54 25.84 -32.42
CA LEU A 86 1.88 25.73 -31.01
C LEU A 86 3.32 25.26 -30.82
N GLU A 87 3.76 24.22 -31.52
CA GLU A 87 5.12 23.68 -31.44
C GLU A 87 6.17 24.72 -31.83
N ALA A 88 5.94 25.46 -32.91
CA ALA A 88 6.79 26.58 -33.35
C ALA A 88 6.81 27.75 -32.35
N ASN A 89 5.75 27.88 -31.53
CA ASN A 89 5.58 28.96 -30.56
C ASN A 89 5.73 28.52 -29.10
N LEU A 90 6.23 27.31 -28.84
CA LEU A 90 6.62 26.91 -27.50
C LEU A 90 7.80 27.77 -27.03
N PRO A 91 7.86 28.15 -25.74
CA PRO A 91 9.08 28.74 -25.21
C PRO A 91 10.23 27.80 -25.53
N VAL A 92 11.36 28.39 -25.96
CA VAL A 92 12.62 27.69 -26.13
C VAL A 92 12.80 26.88 -24.85
N SER A 93 12.80 25.55 -24.99
CA SER A 93 13.17 24.73 -23.84
C SER A 93 14.49 25.32 -23.40
N ALA A 94 14.65 25.67 -22.13
CA ALA A 94 15.99 25.69 -21.57
C ALA A 94 16.50 24.28 -21.87
N SER A 95 17.21 24.14 -22.99
CA SER A 95 17.77 22.91 -23.49
C SER A 95 18.70 22.53 -22.38
N TYR A 96 18.24 21.61 -21.53
CA TYR A 96 19.04 20.84 -20.59
C TYR A 96 20.32 21.58 -20.16
N LYS A 97 20.20 22.86 -19.75
CA LYS A 97 21.35 23.70 -19.43
C LYS A 97 21.72 23.18 -18.08
N SER A 98 22.55 22.14 -18.13
CA SER A 98 23.11 21.38 -17.03
C SER A 98 22.36 21.70 -15.75
N PHE A 99 21.17 21.11 -15.56
CA PHE A 99 20.80 20.83 -14.18
C PHE A 99 22.02 20.07 -13.68
N PRO A 100 22.78 20.56 -12.67
CA PRO A 100 23.91 19.81 -12.17
C PRO A 100 23.36 18.43 -11.89
N LYS A 101 23.84 17.46 -12.68
CA LYS A 101 23.30 16.12 -12.91
C LYS A 101 22.95 15.49 -11.56
N ARG A 102 21.76 15.76 -11.02
CA ARG A 102 21.44 15.67 -9.57
C ARG A 102 22.71 15.44 -8.75
N ILE A 103 23.49 16.49 -8.46
CA ILE A 103 24.59 16.34 -7.51
C ILE A 103 23.96 15.77 -6.24
N GLY A 104 24.28 14.52 -5.93
CA GLY A 104 23.80 13.81 -4.75
C GLY A 104 22.44 13.12 -4.84
N LYS A 105 22.20 12.21 -5.79
CA LYS A 105 21.88 10.87 -5.23
C LYS A 105 23.23 10.41 -4.72
N ALA A 106 23.47 10.57 -3.41
CA ALA A 106 24.62 9.93 -2.78
C ALA A 106 24.70 8.53 -3.39
N ILE A 107 25.86 8.17 -3.95
CA ILE A 107 26.11 6.78 -4.32
C ILE A 107 25.82 6.03 -3.03
N VAL A 108 24.67 5.35 -2.99
CA VAL A 108 24.26 4.62 -1.80
C VAL A 108 25.27 3.50 -1.74
N ASP A 109 26.18 3.60 -0.77
CA ASP A 109 27.06 2.50 -0.43
C ASP A 109 26.18 1.39 0.13
N TRP A 110 25.78 0.48 -0.76
CA TRP A 110 24.93 -0.63 -0.41
C TRP A 110 25.62 -1.56 0.59
N SER A 111 26.95 -1.65 0.58
CA SER A 111 27.70 -2.45 1.55
C SER A 111 27.60 -1.84 2.95
N ALA A 112 27.86 -0.54 3.08
CA ALA A 112 27.70 0.16 4.36
C ALA A 112 26.24 0.13 4.85
N CYS A 113 25.27 0.32 3.96
CA CYS A 113 23.84 0.18 4.29
C CYS A 113 23.49 -1.25 4.73
N ASP A 114 24.05 -2.28 4.10
CA ASP A 114 23.79 -3.67 4.43
C ASP A 114 24.30 -4.02 5.84
N VAL A 115 25.53 -3.60 6.17
CA VAL A 115 26.10 -3.78 7.52
C VAL A 115 25.27 -3.02 8.58
N GLN A 116 24.89 -1.77 8.28
CA GLN A 116 24.09 -0.99 9.23
C GLN A 116 22.72 -1.62 9.47
N LEU A 117 22.03 -2.04 8.41
CA LEU A 117 20.71 -2.65 8.51
C LEU A 117 20.79 -4.02 9.19
N SER A 118 21.76 -4.88 8.83
CA SER A 118 21.92 -6.20 9.45
C SER A 118 22.07 -6.09 10.97
N ASN A 119 22.83 -5.10 11.45
CA ASN A 119 23.02 -4.87 12.88
C ASN A 119 21.75 -4.40 13.61
N GLN A 120 20.80 -3.77 12.90
CA GLN A 120 19.53 -3.33 13.48
C GLN A 120 18.50 -4.46 13.56
N ILE A 121 18.54 -5.44 12.66
CA ILE A 121 17.51 -6.50 12.56
C ILE A 121 17.27 -7.24 13.88
N PRO A 122 18.28 -7.70 14.64
CA PRO A 122 18.05 -8.37 15.93
C PRO A 122 17.28 -7.50 16.93
N SER A 123 17.64 -6.21 17.04
CA SER A 123 16.95 -5.28 17.95
C SER A 123 15.49 -5.03 17.55
N ILE A 124 15.19 -5.06 16.25
CA ILE A 124 13.84 -4.92 15.71
C ILE A 124 13.02 -6.16 16.02
N ILE A 125 13.60 -7.35 15.86
CA ILE A 125 12.94 -8.61 16.20
C ILE A 125 12.57 -8.62 17.68
N GLU A 126 13.49 -8.24 18.56
CA GLU A 126 13.22 -8.17 20.00
C GLU A 126 12.14 -7.13 20.33
N ARG A 127 12.16 -5.97 19.67
CA ARG A 127 11.09 -4.97 19.79
C ARG A 127 9.73 -5.53 19.37
N ILE A 128 9.65 -6.31 18.29
CA ILE A 128 8.39 -6.94 17.86
C ILE A 128 7.90 -7.93 18.91
N LYS A 129 8.80 -8.70 19.54
CA LYS A 129 8.46 -9.67 20.58
C LYS A 129 8.01 -9.01 21.89
N SER A 130 8.62 -7.87 22.26
CA SER A 130 8.34 -7.17 23.52
C SER A 130 7.15 -6.21 23.45
N LYS A 131 6.47 -6.10 22.30
CA LYS A 131 5.28 -5.26 22.19
C LYS A 131 4.19 -5.72 23.16
N PRO A 132 3.54 -4.77 23.86
CA PRO A 132 2.45 -5.11 24.74
C PRO A 132 1.26 -5.69 23.96
N GLY A 133 0.53 -6.58 24.64
CA GLY A 133 -0.65 -7.24 24.09
C GLY A 133 -0.32 -8.49 23.29
N TYR A 134 -1.23 -8.84 22.37
CA TYR A 134 -1.19 -10.11 21.67
C TYR A 134 -0.01 -10.22 20.70
N PRO A 135 0.67 -11.38 20.61
CA PRO A 135 1.80 -11.61 19.71
C PRO A 135 1.52 -11.21 18.26
N LYS A 136 2.40 -10.37 17.69
CA LYS A 136 2.44 -10.08 16.24
C LYS A 136 3.50 -10.92 15.56
N LYS A 137 3.15 -11.55 14.43
CA LYS A 137 4.08 -12.41 13.68
C LYS A 137 5.28 -11.61 13.18
N ILE A 138 6.49 -12.12 13.43
CA ILE A 138 7.73 -11.60 12.87
C ILE A 138 7.76 -11.98 11.39
N SER A 139 7.34 -11.04 10.56
CA SER A 139 7.25 -11.16 9.11
C SER A 139 8.08 -10.06 8.45
N LEU A 140 8.43 -10.23 7.18
CA LEU A 140 9.16 -9.19 6.44
C LEU A 140 8.39 -7.86 6.45
N SER A 141 7.06 -7.92 6.37
CA SER A 141 6.20 -6.74 6.42
C SER A 141 6.24 -6.06 7.79
N GLU A 142 6.22 -6.84 8.87
CA GLU A 142 6.33 -6.30 10.24
C GLU A 142 7.70 -5.67 10.48
N ILE A 143 8.78 -6.34 10.08
CA ILE A 143 10.16 -5.80 10.16
C ILE A 143 10.29 -4.51 9.34
N THR A 144 9.75 -4.49 8.11
CA THR A 144 9.77 -3.28 7.26
C THR A 144 8.99 -2.13 7.90
N ARG A 145 7.87 -2.43 8.58
CA ARG A 145 7.10 -1.44 9.32
C ARG A 145 7.89 -0.87 10.49
N GLU A 146 8.59 -1.70 11.27
CA GLU A 146 9.43 -1.23 12.38
C GLU A 146 10.61 -0.38 11.92
N LEU A 147 11.14 -0.64 10.72
CA LEU A 147 12.21 0.17 10.11
C LEU A 147 11.74 1.59 9.71
N GLY A 148 10.44 1.88 9.73
CA GLY A 148 9.89 3.18 9.33
C GLY A 148 10.11 3.55 7.86
N SER A 149 10.60 2.62 7.04
CA SER A 149 10.97 2.87 5.65
C SER A 149 9.79 2.64 4.72
N ASN A 150 9.23 3.72 4.17
CA ASN A 150 8.16 3.68 3.15
C ASN A 150 8.61 3.05 1.80
N SER A 151 9.91 2.82 1.62
CA SER A 151 10.46 2.14 0.45
C SER A 151 10.55 0.62 0.68
N SER A 152 10.02 -0.16 -0.27
CA SER A 152 9.95 -1.62 -0.18
C SER A 152 11.32 -2.28 0.06
N LEU A 153 11.64 -2.62 1.31
CA LEU A 153 12.82 -3.41 1.69
C LEU A 153 12.95 -4.66 0.80
N ARG A 154 11.81 -5.31 0.52
CA ARG A 154 11.68 -6.45 -0.40
C ARG A 154 12.37 -6.24 -1.75
N GLN A 155 12.29 -5.05 -2.35
CA GLN A 155 12.89 -4.76 -3.66
C GLN A 155 14.41 -4.59 -3.57
N ARG A 156 14.96 -4.38 -2.37
CA ARG A 156 16.37 -4.08 -2.13
C ARG A 156 17.14 -5.24 -1.51
N LEU A 157 16.47 -6.30 -1.06
CA LEU A 157 17.13 -7.47 -0.44
C LEU A 157 18.20 -8.11 -1.33
N SER A 158 18.05 -8.06 -2.66
CA SER A 158 19.08 -8.55 -3.59
C SER A 158 20.41 -7.79 -3.52
N LYS A 159 20.40 -6.58 -2.95
CA LYS A 159 21.60 -5.74 -2.72
C LYS A 159 22.06 -5.75 -1.27
N LEU A 160 21.36 -6.48 -0.40
CA LEU A 160 21.56 -6.48 1.05
C LEU A 160 21.68 -7.93 1.57
N PRO A 161 22.72 -8.69 1.16
CA PRO A 161 22.87 -10.10 1.53
C PRO A 161 22.97 -10.35 3.04
N LEU A 162 23.67 -9.51 3.80
CA LEU A 162 23.79 -9.65 5.26
C LEU A 162 22.43 -9.43 5.92
N THR A 163 21.75 -8.35 5.56
CA THR A 163 20.40 -8.03 6.06
C THR A 163 19.42 -9.13 5.69
N SER A 164 19.49 -9.66 4.46
CA SER A 164 18.64 -10.76 4.01
C SER A 164 18.83 -12.02 4.86
N THR A 165 20.07 -12.30 5.26
CA THR A 165 20.43 -13.44 6.11
C THR A 165 19.87 -13.26 7.53
N GLU A 166 20.08 -12.08 8.13
CA GLU A 166 19.55 -11.76 9.45
C GLU A 166 18.02 -11.79 9.50
N ILE A 167 17.35 -11.24 8.47
CA ILE A 167 15.90 -11.30 8.37
C ILE A 167 15.45 -12.76 8.29
N SER A 168 16.05 -13.56 7.41
CA SER A 168 15.65 -14.95 7.21
C SER A 168 15.80 -15.78 8.48
N ARG A 169 16.85 -15.53 9.27
CA ARG A 169 17.04 -16.17 10.59
C ARG A 169 15.96 -15.77 11.60
N GLY A 170 15.45 -14.54 11.51
CA GLY A 170 14.43 -14.01 12.40
C GLY A 170 12.97 -14.26 11.98
N LEU A 171 12.72 -14.62 10.72
CA LEU A 171 11.37 -14.79 10.20
C LEU A 171 10.69 -15.99 10.83
N GLU A 172 9.46 -15.79 11.31
CA GLU A 172 8.68 -16.87 11.86
C GLU A 172 7.96 -17.64 10.75
N SER A 173 8.12 -18.97 10.79
CA SER A 173 7.20 -19.85 10.10
C SER A 173 5.79 -19.72 10.71
N ARG A 174 4.79 -20.26 10.02
CA ARG A 174 3.42 -20.30 10.56
C ARG A 174 3.35 -21.19 11.81
N GLU A 175 4.12 -22.27 11.83
CA GLU A 175 4.21 -23.20 12.96
C GLU A 175 4.85 -22.51 14.18
N ASP A 176 6.01 -21.85 14.00
CA ASP A 176 6.73 -21.20 15.10
C ASP A 176 5.93 -20.05 15.69
N PHE A 177 5.26 -19.26 14.86
CA PHE A 177 4.35 -18.22 15.34
C PHE A 177 3.20 -18.80 16.17
N THR A 178 2.66 -19.95 15.77
CA THR A 178 1.62 -20.63 16.54
C THR A 178 2.13 -21.12 17.89
N ILE A 179 3.33 -21.68 17.93
CA ILE A 179 4.00 -22.08 19.18
C ILE A 179 4.21 -20.86 20.09
N ARG A 180 4.60 -19.70 19.55
CA ARG A 180 4.74 -18.48 20.35
C ARG A 180 3.41 -17.97 20.90
N LYS A 181 2.32 -18.06 20.13
CA LYS A 181 0.97 -17.75 20.65
C LYS A 181 0.60 -18.67 21.82
N ILE A 182 0.92 -19.96 21.73
CA ILE A 182 0.70 -20.91 22.83
C ILE A 182 1.48 -20.50 24.08
N ARG A 183 2.77 -20.17 23.93
CA ARG A 183 3.61 -19.71 25.05
C ARG A 183 3.06 -18.45 25.71
N TRP A 184 2.63 -17.48 24.91
CA TRP A 184 2.03 -16.24 25.42
C TRP A 184 0.77 -16.51 26.25
N VAL A 185 -0.14 -17.35 25.74
CA VAL A 185 -1.36 -17.71 26.49
C VAL A 185 -1.05 -18.52 27.74
N PHE A 186 -0.07 -19.43 27.66
CA PHE A 186 0.43 -20.16 28.83
C PHE A 186 0.90 -19.19 29.93
N ASP A 187 1.72 -18.19 29.57
CA ASP A 187 2.20 -17.20 30.53
C ASP A 187 1.07 -16.38 31.15
N CYS A 188 0.04 -16.02 30.36
CA CYS A 188 -1.14 -15.34 30.89
C CYS A 188 -1.88 -16.18 31.94
N TYR A 189 -2.14 -17.46 31.66
CA TYR A 189 -2.82 -18.35 32.61
C TYR A 189 -1.95 -18.68 33.83
N ARG A 190 -0.64 -18.80 33.64
CA ARG A 190 0.32 -19.01 34.72
C ARG A 190 0.30 -17.86 35.72
N VAL A 191 0.32 -16.61 35.25
CA VAL A 191 0.23 -15.42 36.13
C VAL A 191 -1.13 -15.34 36.85
N GLN A 192 -2.20 -15.82 36.21
CA GLN A 192 -3.54 -15.83 36.79
C GLN A 192 -3.80 -17.05 37.69
N ASN A 193 -2.85 -17.99 37.81
CA ASN A 193 -3.01 -19.28 38.50
C ASN A 193 -4.28 -20.06 38.08
N ALA A 194 -4.68 -19.93 36.81
CA ALA A 194 -5.91 -20.52 36.30
C ALA A 194 -5.65 -21.67 35.33
N ILE A 195 -6.48 -22.72 35.39
CA ILE A 195 -6.41 -23.87 34.49
C ILE A 195 -7.51 -23.73 33.43
N PRO A 196 -7.17 -23.45 32.16
CA PRO A 196 -8.17 -23.40 31.10
C PRO A 196 -8.56 -24.79 30.60
N ALA A 197 -9.81 -24.92 30.13
CA ALA A 197 -10.18 -26.02 29.26
C ALA A 197 -9.43 -25.92 27.92
N ARG A 198 -9.20 -27.07 27.26
CA ARG A 198 -8.46 -27.12 25.98
C ARG A 198 -9.03 -26.17 24.92
N TRP A 199 -10.34 -26.16 24.74
CA TRP A 199 -11.02 -25.32 23.75
C TRP A 199 -10.84 -23.82 24.05
N GLN A 200 -10.84 -23.45 25.33
CA GLN A 200 -10.64 -22.08 25.78
C GLN A 200 -9.21 -21.64 25.50
N PHE A 201 -8.21 -22.49 25.78
CA PHE A 201 -6.82 -22.22 25.43
C PHE A 201 -6.65 -22.00 23.92
N ILE A 202 -7.20 -22.89 23.08
CA ILE A 202 -7.15 -22.79 21.62
C ILE A 202 -7.75 -21.48 21.12
N LYS A 203 -8.89 -21.09 21.69
CA LYS A 203 -9.59 -19.85 21.36
C LYS A 203 -8.74 -18.62 21.71
N GLU A 204 -8.21 -18.54 22.92
CA GLU A 204 -7.37 -17.42 23.37
C GLU A 204 -6.06 -17.32 22.57
N ALA A 205 -5.46 -18.47 22.23
CA ALA A 205 -4.25 -18.53 21.39
C ALA A 205 -4.54 -18.36 19.89
N ARG A 206 -5.81 -18.13 19.52
CA ARG A 206 -6.30 -17.92 18.15
C ARG A 206 -5.72 -18.96 17.18
N ILE A 207 -5.69 -20.22 17.60
CA ILE A 207 -5.11 -21.32 16.83
C ILE A 207 -6.16 -21.80 15.83
N GLN A 208 -5.78 -21.87 14.56
CA GLN A 208 -6.69 -22.27 13.51
C GLN A 208 -6.72 -23.80 13.38
N SER A 209 -7.81 -24.36 12.82
CA SER A 209 -7.98 -25.81 12.67
C SER A 209 -6.84 -26.46 11.89
N TYR A 210 -6.28 -25.76 10.90
CA TYR A 210 -5.16 -26.22 10.10
C TYR A 210 -3.81 -26.20 10.85
N ASP A 211 -3.68 -25.45 11.94
CA ASP A 211 -2.44 -25.38 12.73
C ASP A 211 -2.43 -26.53 13.72
N LEU A 212 -3.61 -26.90 14.22
CA LEU A 212 -3.80 -28.09 15.05
C LEU A 212 -3.48 -29.39 14.31
N LYS A 213 -3.44 -29.41 12.96
CA LYS A 213 -2.99 -30.58 12.20
C LYS A 213 -1.48 -30.82 12.31
N LEU A 214 -0.70 -29.83 12.75
CA LEU A 214 0.73 -29.96 12.92
C LEU A 214 1.03 -30.67 14.25
N ALA A 215 1.69 -31.83 14.17
CA ALA A 215 1.98 -32.66 15.35
C ALA A 215 2.79 -31.91 16.42
N LYS A 216 3.72 -31.05 16.01
CA LYS A 216 4.51 -30.21 16.92
C LYS A 216 3.63 -29.22 17.67
N VAL A 217 2.66 -28.60 17.01
CA VAL A 217 1.71 -27.65 17.64
C VAL A 217 0.84 -28.37 18.67
N GLN A 218 0.32 -29.56 18.36
CA GLN A 218 -0.44 -30.36 19.33
C GLN A 218 0.39 -30.72 20.55
N LYS A 219 1.59 -31.27 20.34
CA LYS A 219 2.51 -31.65 21.41
C LYS A 219 2.82 -30.48 22.35
N VAL A 220 3.06 -29.29 21.80
CA VAL A 220 3.32 -28.08 22.58
C VAL A 220 2.08 -27.62 23.35
N LEU A 221 0.90 -27.66 22.73
CA LEU A 221 -0.37 -27.29 23.37
C LEU A 221 -0.69 -28.23 24.54
N ASP A 222 -0.58 -29.54 24.33
CA ASP A 222 -0.85 -30.56 25.35
C ASP A 222 0.10 -30.37 26.54
N LYS A 223 1.40 -30.20 26.26
CA LYS A 223 2.40 -29.98 27.29
C LYS A 223 2.15 -28.69 28.06
N ALA A 224 1.72 -27.61 27.40
CA ALA A 224 1.43 -26.34 28.07
C ALA A 224 0.25 -26.47 29.06
N ILE A 225 -0.84 -27.12 28.65
CA ILE A 225 -2.00 -27.33 29.53
C ILE A 225 -1.62 -28.23 30.71
N GLU A 226 -0.84 -29.29 30.46
CA GLU A 226 -0.40 -30.21 31.51
C GLU A 226 0.50 -29.51 32.55
N LEU A 227 1.42 -28.65 32.09
CA LEU A 227 2.27 -27.86 33.00
C LEU A 227 1.46 -26.92 33.90
N LEU A 228 0.38 -26.31 33.39
CA LEU A 228 -0.50 -25.46 34.20
C LEU A 228 -1.22 -26.26 35.31
N ARG A 229 -1.62 -27.51 35.02
CA ARG A 229 -2.26 -28.39 36.01
C ARG A 229 -1.31 -28.76 37.15
N ILE A 230 -0.09 -29.16 36.79
CA ILE A 230 0.93 -29.54 37.77
C ILE A 230 1.26 -28.35 38.70
N GLN A 231 1.47 -27.16 38.13
CA GLN A 231 1.79 -25.96 38.90
C GLN A 231 0.68 -25.59 39.90
N ASN A 232 -0.58 -25.71 39.50
CA ASN A 232 -1.71 -25.42 40.37
C ASN A 232 -1.80 -26.43 41.54
N GLN A 233 -1.61 -27.74 41.29
CA GLN A 233 -1.59 -28.76 42.34
C GLN A 233 -0.49 -28.52 43.37
N THR A 234 0.72 -28.12 42.94
CA THR A 234 1.81 -27.78 43.86
C THR A 234 1.49 -26.54 44.70
N THR A 235 0.81 -25.55 44.13
CA THR A 235 0.42 -24.33 44.84
C THR A 235 -0.62 -24.63 45.92
N THR A 236 -1.65 -25.44 45.60
CA THR A 236 -2.67 -25.87 46.57
C THR A 236 -2.09 -26.67 47.74
N ALA A 237 -1.14 -27.58 47.45
CA ALA A 237 -0.50 -28.38 48.49
C ALA A 237 0.36 -27.55 49.46
N LEU A 238 0.95 -26.44 49.00
CA LEU A 238 1.75 -25.54 49.86
C LEU A 238 0.86 -24.71 50.78
N THR A 239 -0.28 -24.21 50.28
CA THR A 239 -1.24 -23.45 51.10
C THR A 239 -1.90 -24.30 52.17
N GLU A 240 -2.18 -25.58 51.90
CA GLU A 240 -2.73 -26.50 52.90
C GLU A 240 -1.72 -26.78 54.02
N VAL A 241 -0.42 -26.88 53.73
CA VAL A 241 0.61 -27.13 54.76
C VAL A 241 0.79 -25.93 55.70
N GLU A 242 0.68 -24.71 55.20
CA GLU A 242 0.78 -23.48 56.01
C GLU A 242 -0.42 -23.33 56.99
N GLU A 243 -1.63 -23.71 56.56
CA GLU A 243 -2.85 -23.66 57.40
C GLU A 243 -2.85 -24.67 58.57
N TYR A 244 -2.01 -25.71 58.55
CA TYR A 244 -1.86 -26.66 59.67
C TYR A 244 -0.72 -26.30 60.64
N THR A 245 0.02 -25.21 60.38
CA THR A 245 1.15 -24.78 61.21
C THR A 245 0.91 -23.52 62.06
N GLU A 246 -0.32 -22.98 62.03
CA GLU A 246 -0.82 -21.93 62.94
C GLU A 246 -1.79 -22.52 63.99
#